data_AF-A0A1Q6YC89-F1
#
_entry.id   AF-A0A1Q6YC89-F1
#
_cell.length_a   1.000
_cell.length_b   1.000
_cell.length_c   1.000
_cell.angle_alpha   90.00
_cell.angle_beta   90.00
_cell.angle_gamma   90.00
#
_symmetry.space_group_name_H-M   'P 1'
#
loop_
_entity.id
_entity.type
_entity.pdbx_description
1 polymer ?
#
loop_
_entity_poly.entity_id
_entity_poly.type
_entity_poly.pdbx_seq_one_letter_code
_entity_poly.pdbx_strand_id
1 'polypeptide(L)'
;MLGPKMRATMRVVCEFLSRVKSGVKSGVNLKRAAFACLVLSFFFLHAVFSETEPSVRFLRFEEAAETLKLFADAGLSGGDFNDATAWNDWVRSRDAEVRGRIDRGVEDSISNLILYGASYTSLPRLENAESGASETGELTPAALARVHALAAALPNAARNERLRFVREFLERKGAPRESVEAKLQENLRRLIAEQRAYQEKLKESEKAADPAAALIARGTLYQERGLSVDTSLLPNYALEDTLRTMLRKGAIKPGTMRRILVIGPGLDFTDKRDGYDFYPLQTIQPFAMLEAVARLGLGKAEKISVVTADLNAAVNAHVARLAERGRAGQAYTVQLPRLVSAEWSPEAVAYWQKFGETLGTPVKPLPVPASVSDVTMRAVAIRPRYAAQMRGFDMNVVTQTMDVPEGQGFDLVVATNVLVYYDLFQQALAMGSIAHMMNHGGIFLANHALPAQHSQALEYLGRRTVVYTPSGAYGDDVVAYRWR
;
A
#
# COMPACT_ATOMS: atom_id res chain seq x y z
N MET A 1 2.29 4.92 38.18
CA MET A 1 2.15 3.60 38.85
C MET A 1 2.81 2.55 37.97
N LEU A 2 3.71 1.72 38.51
CA LEU A 2 4.32 0.62 37.74
C LEU A 2 3.24 -0.42 37.38
N GLY A 3 3.15 -0.81 36.09
CA GLY A 3 2.21 -1.83 35.62
C GLY A 3 2.47 -3.22 36.23
N PRO A 4 1.51 -4.15 36.19
CA PRO A 4 1.60 -5.46 36.85
C PRO A 4 2.84 -6.27 36.44
N LYS A 5 3.19 -6.26 35.15
CA LYS A 5 4.41 -6.89 34.62
C LYS A 5 5.68 -6.27 35.21
N MET A 6 5.74 -4.94 35.32
CA MET A 6 6.91 -4.24 35.83
C MET A 6 7.14 -4.46 37.34
N ARG A 7 6.06 -4.65 38.12
CA ARG A 7 6.15 -5.05 39.53
C ARG A 7 6.66 -6.47 39.70
N ALA A 8 6.19 -7.41 38.88
CA ALA A 8 6.67 -8.79 38.90
C ALA A 8 8.17 -8.87 38.57
N THR A 9 8.61 -8.13 37.54
CA THR A 9 10.02 -8.05 37.15
C THR A 9 10.90 -7.42 38.25
N MET A 10 10.46 -6.32 38.88
CA MET A 10 11.21 -5.73 40.01
C MET A 10 11.35 -6.70 41.18
N ARG A 11 10.34 -7.52 41.45
CA ARG A 11 10.38 -8.52 42.53
C ARG A 11 11.45 -9.58 42.28
N VAL A 12 11.52 -10.10 41.05
CA VAL A 12 12.54 -11.08 40.63
C VAL A 12 13.95 -10.50 40.68
N VAL A 13 14.13 -9.24 40.25
CA VAL A 13 15.42 -8.54 40.31
C VAL A 13 15.87 -8.34 41.77
N CYS A 14 14.95 -7.94 42.65
CA CYS A 14 15.24 -7.78 44.08
C CYS A 14 15.60 -9.10 44.77
N GLU A 15 14.89 -10.19 44.46
CA GLU A 15 15.22 -11.53 44.99
C GLU A 15 16.55 -12.06 44.47
N PHE A 16 16.90 -11.79 43.21
CA PHE A 16 18.18 -12.19 42.65
C PHE A 16 19.34 -11.40 43.27
N LEU A 17 19.21 -10.07 43.40
CA LEU A 17 20.22 -9.23 44.03
C LEU A 17 20.45 -9.60 45.51
N SER A 18 19.41 -10.02 46.22
CA SER A 18 19.55 -10.49 47.61
C SER A 18 20.34 -11.81 47.70
N ARG A 19 20.13 -12.74 46.75
CA ARG A 19 20.86 -14.02 46.65
C ARG A 19 22.32 -13.84 46.20
N VAL A 20 22.61 -12.89 45.32
CA VAL A 20 23.99 -12.54 44.96
C VAL A 20 24.73 -11.95 46.17
N LYS A 21 24.06 -11.10 46.95
CA LYS A 21 24.62 -10.50 48.17
C LYS A 21 24.91 -11.54 49.26
N SER A 22 24.15 -12.64 49.33
CA SER A 22 24.44 -13.74 50.26
C SER A 22 25.55 -14.67 49.76
N GLY A 23 25.66 -14.94 48.45
CA GLY A 23 26.72 -15.78 47.86
C GLY A 23 28.12 -15.16 47.87
N VAL A 24 28.24 -13.83 47.91
CA VAL A 24 29.53 -13.13 48.07
C VAL A 24 30.14 -13.36 49.47
N LYS A 25 29.32 -13.67 50.48
CA LYS A 25 29.80 -14.04 51.82
C LYS A 25 30.36 -15.46 51.93
N SER A 26 30.13 -16.33 50.93
CA SER A 26 30.55 -17.74 50.94
C SER A 26 31.71 -18.08 50.00
N GLY A 27 32.51 -17.10 49.56
CA GLY A 27 33.75 -17.34 48.81
C GLY A 27 33.58 -17.57 47.30
N VAL A 28 32.42 -17.24 46.74
CA VAL A 28 32.22 -17.27 45.27
C VAL A 28 33.09 -16.19 44.61
N ASN A 29 33.83 -16.59 43.57
CA ASN A 29 34.73 -15.70 42.82
C ASN A 29 33.95 -14.51 42.24
N LEU A 30 34.19 -13.31 42.80
CA LEU A 30 33.44 -12.07 42.54
C LEU A 30 33.35 -11.73 41.04
N LYS A 31 34.35 -12.12 40.25
CA LYS A 31 34.37 -11.92 38.79
C LYS A 31 33.33 -12.77 38.05
N ARG A 32 33.08 -14.02 38.49
CA ARG A 32 32.06 -14.90 37.89
C ARG A 32 30.64 -14.45 38.27
N ALA A 33 30.44 -13.99 39.50
CA ALA A 33 29.16 -13.45 39.95
C ALA A 33 28.82 -12.13 39.24
N ALA A 34 29.79 -11.22 39.07
CA ALA A 34 29.62 -9.97 38.34
C ALA A 34 29.34 -10.22 36.83
N PHE A 35 30.02 -11.17 36.21
CA PHE A 35 29.77 -11.55 34.82
C PHE A 35 28.38 -12.18 34.63
N ALA A 36 27.96 -13.08 35.53
CA ALA A 36 26.62 -13.66 35.50
C ALA A 36 25.53 -12.59 35.69
N CYS A 37 25.73 -11.63 36.61
CA CYS A 37 24.84 -10.47 36.76
C CYS A 37 24.78 -9.64 35.48
N LEU A 38 25.91 -9.35 34.83
CA LEU A 38 25.96 -8.52 33.63
C LEU A 38 25.28 -9.20 32.43
N VAL A 39 25.47 -10.51 32.26
CA VAL A 39 24.78 -11.31 31.22
C VAL A 39 23.28 -11.38 31.48
N LEU A 40 22.86 -11.64 32.73
CA LEU A 40 21.44 -11.64 33.12
C LEU A 40 20.83 -10.24 32.94
N SER A 41 21.52 -9.17 33.33
CA SER A 41 21.07 -7.79 33.08
C SER A 41 20.92 -7.50 31.60
N PHE A 42 21.81 -8.00 30.74
CA PHE A 42 21.69 -7.87 29.27
C PHE A 42 20.48 -8.64 28.71
N PHE A 43 20.26 -9.87 29.19
CA PHE A 43 19.09 -10.68 28.82
C PHE A 43 17.78 -10.08 29.32
N PHE A 44 17.75 -9.54 30.55
CA PHE A 44 16.57 -8.88 31.10
C PHE A 44 16.32 -7.52 30.44
N LEU A 45 17.35 -6.75 30.07
CA LEU A 45 17.16 -5.56 29.24
C LEU A 45 16.59 -5.94 27.87
N HIS A 46 17.09 -6.98 27.21
CA HIS A 46 16.52 -7.45 25.94
C HIS A 46 15.07 -7.92 26.09
N ALA A 47 14.71 -8.61 27.17
CA ALA A 47 13.34 -9.05 27.42
C ALA A 47 12.38 -7.91 27.82
N VAL A 48 12.88 -6.86 28.49
CA VAL A 48 12.10 -5.68 28.89
C VAL A 48 11.96 -4.67 27.74
N PHE A 49 12.92 -4.63 26.81
CA PHE A 49 12.91 -3.79 25.61
C PHE A 49 12.58 -4.56 24.32
N SER A 50 12.13 -5.81 24.42
CA SER A 50 11.49 -6.47 23.29
C SER A 50 10.16 -5.77 23.05
N GLU A 51 10.16 -4.78 22.15
CA GLU A 51 8.91 -4.30 21.56
C GLU A 51 8.16 -5.53 21.07
N THR A 52 7.00 -5.80 21.67
CA THR A 52 6.10 -6.82 21.15
C THR A 52 5.78 -6.40 19.73
N GLU A 53 6.23 -7.20 18.77
CA GLU A 53 6.02 -6.87 17.37
C GLU A 53 4.52 -6.74 17.09
N PRO A 54 4.12 -5.80 16.22
CA PRO A 54 2.74 -5.70 15.82
C PRO A 54 2.23 -7.04 15.27
N SER A 55 1.08 -7.50 15.74
CA SER A 55 0.50 -8.77 15.31
C SER A 55 -0.79 -8.55 14.53
N VAL A 56 -0.83 -9.04 13.30
CA VAL A 56 -2.05 -9.01 12.49
C VAL A 56 -3.01 -10.11 12.93
N ARG A 57 -4.28 -9.77 13.10
CA ARG A 57 -5.35 -10.71 13.45
C ARG A 57 -6.67 -10.30 12.80
N PHE A 58 -7.63 -11.23 12.75
CA PHE A 58 -8.99 -10.92 12.34
C PHE A 58 -9.66 -9.91 13.29
N LEU A 59 -10.54 -9.09 12.72
CA LEU A 59 -11.43 -8.21 13.47
C LEU A 59 -12.36 -9.05 14.34
N ARG A 60 -12.51 -8.66 15.60
CA ARG A 60 -13.43 -9.28 16.56
C ARG A 60 -14.80 -8.67 16.42
N PHE A 61 -15.82 -9.40 16.89
CA PHE A 61 -17.20 -8.95 16.82
C PHE A 61 -17.42 -7.63 17.57
N GLU A 62 -16.77 -7.44 18.72
CA GLU A 62 -16.87 -6.21 19.51
C GLU A 62 -16.28 -5.00 18.78
N GLU A 63 -15.28 -5.22 17.92
CA GLU A 63 -14.65 -4.16 17.12
C GLU A 63 -15.49 -3.77 15.91
N ALA A 64 -16.35 -4.67 15.43
CA ALA A 64 -17.29 -4.43 14.34
C ALA A 64 -18.66 -3.92 14.82
N ALA A 65 -18.99 -4.07 16.10
CA ALA A 65 -20.31 -3.78 16.66
C ALA A 65 -20.79 -2.35 16.38
N GLU A 66 -19.90 -1.36 16.45
CA GLU A 66 -20.24 0.03 16.12
C GLU A 66 -20.67 0.17 14.65
N THR A 67 -19.88 -0.36 13.71
CA THR A 67 -20.17 -0.30 12.28
C THR A 67 -21.46 -1.04 11.93
N LEU A 68 -21.68 -2.23 12.51
CA LEU A 68 -22.91 -3.00 12.35
C LEU A 68 -24.14 -2.20 12.77
N LYS A 69 -24.07 -1.56 13.95
CA LYS A 69 -25.14 -0.72 14.45
C LYS A 69 -25.38 0.50 13.55
N LEU A 70 -24.34 1.20 13.12
CA LEU A 70 -24.44 2.37 12.24
C LEU A 70 -25.12 2.03 10.91
N PHE A 71 -24.82 0.87 10.33
CA PHE A 71 -25.45 0.42 9.10
C PHE A 71 -26.90 0.02 9.33
N ALA A 72 -27.20 -0.72 10.40
CA ALA A 72 -28.57 -1.09 10.76
C ALA A 72 -29.45 0.15 11.01
N ASP A 73 -28.98 1.11 11.80
CA ASP A 73 -29.70 2.35 12.13
C ASP A 73 -29.94 3.21 10.87
N ALA A 74 -29.05 3.13 9.87
CA ALA A 74 -29.18 3.81 8.58
C ALA A 74 -30.00 3.02 7.54
N GLY A 75 -30.48 1.82 7.87
CA GLY A 75 -31.17 0.93 6.92
C GLY A 75 -30.27 0.44 5.77
N LEU A 76 -28.95 0.42 5.98
CA LEU A 76 -27.96 -0.03 5.00
C LEU A 76 -27.59 -1.50 5.26
N SER A 77 -27.27 -2.22 4.19
CA SER A 77 -26.82 -3.61 4.30
C SER A 77 -25.44 -3.69 4.94
N GLY A 78 -25.37 -4.18 6.18
CA GLY A 78 -24.13 -4.48 6.91
C GLY A 78 -23.96 -5.96 7.26
N GLY A 79 -24.81 -6.84 6.73
CA GLY A 79 -24.94 -8.22 7.19
C GLY A 79 -25.79 -8.34 8.47
N ASP A 80 -26.32 -9.54 8.72
CA ASP A 80 -27.09 -9.86 9.92
C ASP A 80 -26.30 -10.86 10.77
N PHE A 81 -25.65 -10.36 11.83
CA PHE A 81 -24.79 -11.14 12.70
C PHE A 81 -25.35 -11.15 14.12
N ASN A 82 -25.84 -12.31 14.54
CA ASN A 82 -26.48 -12.48 15.84
C ASN A 82 -25.48 -12.77 16.98
N ASP A 83 -24.26 -13.22 16.66
CA ASP A 83 -23.24 -13.55 17.64
C ASP A 83 -21.80 -13.50 17.06
N ALA A 84 -20.82 -13.65 17.96
CA ALA A 84 -19.40 -13.65 17.61
C ALA A 84 -18.96 -14.84 16.75
N THR A 85 -19.69 -15.96 16.76
CA THR A 85 -19.38 -17.13 15.94
C THR A 85 -19.73 -16.86 14.49
N ALA A 86 -20.95 -16.38 14.22
CA ALA A 86 -21.39 -15.98 12.89
C ALA A 86 -20.46 -14.90 12.29
N TRP A 87 -20.03 -13.93 13.10
CA TRP A 87 -19.04 -12.95 12.69
C TRP A 87 -17.69 -13.57 12.33
N ASN A 88 -17.16 -14.45 13.18
CA ASN A 88 -15.87 -15.11 12.96
C ASN A 88 -15.87 -15.95 11.68
N ASP A 89 -16.97 -16.63 11.37
CA ASP A 89 -17.11 -17.40 10.14
C ASP A 89 -17.16 -16.47 8.91
N TRP A 90 -17.95 -15.40 8.99
CA TRP A 90 -18.07 -14.43 7.92
C TRP A 90 -16.75 -13.71 7.62
N VAL A 91 -16.04 -13.21 8.64
CA VAL A 91 -14.82 -12.42 8.46
C VAL A 91 -13.70 -13.25 7.82
N ARG A 92 -13.62 -14.55 8.16
CA ARG A 92 -12.67 -15.50 7.56
C ARG A 92 -13.05 -15.88 6.14
N SER A 93 -14.33 -16.17 5.90
CA SER A 93 -14.85 -16.44 4.56
C SER A 93 -14.60 -15.26 3.63
N ARG A 94 -14.90 -14.04 4.11
CA ARG A 94 -14.68 -12.81 3.35
C ARG A 94 -13.21 -12.55 3.07
N ASP A 95 -12.32 -12.81 4.03
CA ASP A 95 -10.89 -12.71 3.79
C ASP A 95 -10.42 -13.66 2.68
N ALA A 96 -10.87 -14.91 2.72
CA ALA A 96 -10.57 -15.89 1.68
C ALA A 96 -11.11 -15.45 0.31
N GLU A 97 -12.32 -14.91 0.25
CA GLU A 97 -12.93 -14.36 -0.97
C GLU A 97 -12.11 -13.19 -1.54
N VAL A 98 -11.75 -12.21 -0.70
CA VAL A 98 -10.93 -11.05 -1.10
C VAL A 98 -9.56 -11.50 -1.59
N ARG A 99 -8.91 -12.44 -0.88
CA ARG A 99 -7.64 -13.02 -1.32
C ARG A 99 -7.78 -13.80 -2.63
N GLY A 100 -8.94 -14.42 -2.87
CA GLY A 100 -9.28 -15.04 -4.16
C GLY A 100 -9.27 -14.05 -5.34
N ARG A 101 -9.46 -12.75 -5.10
CA ARG A 101 -9.42 -11.69 -6.12
C ARG A 101 -8.00 -11.23 -6.49
N ILE A 102 -6.97 -11.65 -5.74
CA ILE A 102 -5.57 -11.29 -6.02
C ILE A 102 -5.15 -11.78 -7.42
N ASP A 103 -5.42 -13.05 -7.72
CA ASP A 103 -5.03 -13.64 -9.00
C ASP A 103 -5.68 -12.91 -10.18
N ARG A 104 -6.94 -12.48 -10.03
CA ARG A 104 -7.63 -11.65 -11.04
C ARG A 104 -6.95 -10.30 -11.23
N GLY A 105 -6.45 -9.70 -10.15
CA GLY A 105 -5.68 -8.45 -10.23
C GLY A 105 -4.35 -8.64 -10.95
N VAL A 106 -3.69 -9.77 -10.74
CA VAL A 106 -2.48 -10.15 -11.48
C VAL A 106 -2.77 -10.32 -12.97
N GLU A 107 -3.86 -11.00 -13.34
CA GLU A 107 -4.29 -11.14 -14.74
C GLU A 107 -4.53 -9.78 -15.38
N ASP A 108 -5.17 -8.85 -14.67
CA ASP A 108 -5.39 -7.48 -15.15
C ASP A 108 -4.05 -6.75 -15.38
N SER A 109 -3.07 -6.88 -14.49
CA SER A 109 -1.74 -6.30 -14.65
C SER A 109 -0.97 -6.92 -15.84
N ILE A 110 -1.15 -8.22 -16.11
CA ILE A 110 -0.59 -8.88 -17.31
C ILE A 110 -1.25 -8.34 -18.58
N SER A 111 -2.56 -8.13 -18.58
CA SER A 111 -3.26 -7.50 -19.70
C SER A 111 -2.82 -6.06 -19.93
N ASN A 112 -2.58 -5.27 -18.86
CA ASN A 112 -1.97 -3.94 -19.00
C ASN A 112 -0.55 -4.01 -19.58
N LEU A 113 0.26 -5.01 -19.18
CA LEU A 113 1.56 -5.25 -19.79
C LEU A 113 1.43 -5.58 -21.29
N ILE A 114 0.41 -6.35 -21.69
CA ILE A 114 0.11 -6.58 -23.11
C ILE A 114 -0.18 -5.25 -23.82
N LEU A 115 -1.07 -4.43 -23.27
CA LEU A 115 -1.47 -3.16 -23.90
C LEU A 115 -0.32 -2.13 -23.98
N TYR A 116 0.44 -1.99 -22.90
CA TYR A 116 1.29 -0.81 -22.68
C TYR A 116 2.78 -1.12 -22.49
N GLY A 117 3.19 -2.39 -22.36
CA GLY A 117 4.60 -2.74 -22.13
C GLY A 117 5.51 -2.48 -23.34
N ALA A 118 6.78 -2.21 -23.07
CA ALA A 118 7.84 -1.97 -24.06
C ALA A 118 9.06 -2.88 -23.86
N SER A 119 9.13 -3.64 -22.76
CA SER A 119 10.32 -4.43 -22.43
C SER A 119 10.43 -5.77 -23.16
N TYR A 120 9.33 -6.27 -23.71
CA TYR A 120 9.27 -7.57 -24.40
C TYR A 120 9.05 -7.44 -25.91
N THR A 121 8.80 -6.23 -26.42
CA THR A 121 8.47 -5.99 -27.83
C THR A 121 8.82 -4.57 -28.27
N SER A 122 9.06 -4.38 -29.56
CA SER A 122 9.20 -3.06 -30.20
C SER A 122 7.91 -2.57 -30.86
N LEU A 123 6.81 -3.33 -30.75
CA LEU A 123 5.51 -2.92 -31.28
C LEU A 123 5.01 -1.66 -30.58
N PRO A 124 4.31 -0.74 -31.29
CA PRO A 124 3.68 0.42 -30.68
C PRO A 124 2.78 0.03 -29.51
N ARG A 125 2.75 0.88 -28.47
CA ARG A 125 1.79 0.76 -27.37
C ARG A 125 0.39 1.05 -27.89
N LEU A 126 -0.62 0.41 -27.30
CA LEU A 126 -2.01 0.80 -27.50
C LEU A 126 -2.29 2.08 -26.71
N GLU A 127 -3.13 2.96 -27.27
CA GLU A 127 -3.46 4.26 -26.66
C GLU A 127 -4.27 4.09 -25.38
N ASN A 128 -5.20 3.15 -25.39
CA ASN A 128 -6.09 2.81 -24.28
C ASN A 128 -6.60 1.37 -24.44
N ALA A 129 -7.30 0.85 -23.42
CA ALA A 129 -7.81 -0.51 -23.45
C ALA A 129 -8.85 -0.72 -24.56
N GLU A 130 -9.68 0.29 -24.82
CA GLU A 130 -10.75 0.27 -25.80
C GLU A 130 -10.23 0.05 -27.22
N SER A 131 -9.04 0.56 -27.53
CA SER A 131 -8.32 0.35 -28.81
C SER A 131 -7.82 -1.09 -29.01
N GLY A 132 -7.82 -1.91 -27.95
CA GLY A 132 -7.40 -3.30 -28.00
C GLY A 132 -8.43 -4.25 -28.60
N ALA A 133 -9.68 -3.84 -28.75
CA ALA A 133 -10.74 -4.66 -29.34
C ALA A 133 -11.70 -3.85 -30.22
N SER A 134 -12.37 -4.50 -31.17
CA SER A 134 -13.50 -3.94 -31.93
C SER A 134 -14.70 -3.67 -31.03
N GLU A 135 -15.73 -3.00 -31.54
CA GLU A 135 -17.01 -2.84 -30.84
C GLU A 135 -17.67 -4.20 -30.49
N THR A 136 -17.50 -5.21 -31.35
CA THR A 136 -17.99 -6.58 -31.13
C THR A 136 -17.16 -7.37 -30.09
N GLY A 137 -16.06 -6.81 -29.58
CA GLY A 137 -15.21 -7.43 -28.56
C GLY A 137 -14.11 -8.34 -29.12
N GLU A 138 -13.92 -8.37 -30.43
CA GLU A 138 -12.81 -9.09 -31.06
C GLU A 138 -11.50 -8.32 -30.89
N LEU A 139 -10.42 -8.99 -30.50
CA LEU A 139 -9.12 -8.34 -30.34
C LEU A 139 -8.62 -7.81 -31.69
N THR A 140 -8.08 -6.59 -31.69
CA THR A 140 -7.51 -5.99 -32.89
C THR A 140 -6.24 -6.71 -33.32
N PRO A 141 -5.83 -6.63 -34.60
CA PRO A 141 -4.55 -7.20 -35.05
C PRO A 141 -3.35 -6.70 -34.25
N ALA A 142 -3.37 -5.43 -33.82
CA ALA A 142 -2.34 -4.85 -32.98
C ALA A 142 -2.29 -5.51 -31.58
N ALA A 143 -3.44 -5.73 -30.94
CA ALA A 143 -3.52 -6.43 -29.67
C ALA A 143 -3.05 -7.89 -29.79
N LEU A 144 -3.48 -8.61 -30.83
CA LEU A 144 -3.08 -10.00 -31.09
C LEU A 144 -1.56 -10.12 -31.31
N ALA A 145 -0.96 -9.21 -32.08
CA ALA A 145 0.48 -9.19 -32.29
C ALA A 145 1.27 -8.99 -30.98
N ARG A 146 0.74 -8.18 -30.06
CA ARG A 146 1.35 -7.96 -28.74
C ARG A 146 1.17 -9.15 -27.80
N VAL A 147 0.02 -9.83 -27.84
CA VAL A 147 -0.15 -11.11 -27.12
C VAL A 147 0.88 -12.13 -27.58
N HIS A 148 1.03 -12.31 -28.89
CA HIS A 148 2.02 -13.21 -29.47
C HIS A 148 3.45 -12.83 -29.03
N ALA A 149 3.80 -11.54 -29.10
CA ALA A 149 5.10 -11.07 -28.68
C ALA A 149 5.38 -11.35 -27.18
N LEU A 150 4.39 -11.17 -26.29
CA LEU A 150 4.56 -11.49 -24.88
C LEU A 150 4.78 -13.00 -24.69
N ALA A 151 3.95 -13.85 -25.30
CA ALA A 151 4.07 -15.29 -25.18
C ALA A 151 5.43 -15.80 -25.70
N ALA A 152 5.92 -15.26 -26.82
CA ALA A 152 7.23 -15.58 -27.37
C ALA A 152 8.40 -15.13 -26.47
N ALA A 153 8.21 -14.11 -25.63
CA ALA A 153 9.25 -13.60 -24.73
C ALA A 153 9.37 -14.39 -23.42
N LEU A 154 8.32 -15.08 -22.95
CA LEU A 154 8.30 -15.79 -21.67
C LEU A 154 9.40 -16.85 -21.48
N PRO A 155 9.82 -17.62 -22.50
CA PRO A 155 10.94 -18.55 -22.35
C PRO A 155 12.25 -17.86 -21.95
N ASN A 156 12.45 -16.59 -22.30
CA ASN A 156 13.66 -15.81 -22.02
C ASN A 156 13.53 -14.89 -20.79
N ALA A 157 12.54 -15.15 -19.92
CA ALA A 157 12.18 -14.31 -18.79
C ALA A 157 13.26 -14.11 -17.71
N ALA A 158 14.37 -14.86 -17.71
CA ALA A 158 15.39 -14.79 -16.67
C ALA A 158 15.95 -13.37 -16.45
N ARG A 159 16.02 -12.56 -17.51
CA ARG A 159 16.58 -11.20 -17.48
C ARG A 159 15.58 -10.09 -17.16
N ASN A 160 14.28 -10.41 -17.04
CA ASN A 160 13.23 -9.42 -16.81
C ASN A 160 12.31 -9.89 -15.67
N GLU A 161 12.31 -9.16 -14.56
CA GLU A 161 11.54 -9.52 -13.35
C GLU A 161 10.04 -9.65 -13.63
N ARG A 162 9.47 -8.82 -14.52
CA ARG A 162 8.05 -8.90 -14.89
C ARG A 162 7.75 -10.12 -15.73
N LEU A 163 8.57 -10.43 -16.74
CA LEU A 163 8.37 -11.64 -17.52
C LEU A 163 8.52 -12.90 -16.66
N ARG A 164 9.43 -12.87 -15.68
CA ARG A 164 9.57 -13.97 -14.71
C ARG A 164 8.31 -14.12 -13.88
N PHE A 165 7.78 -13.00 -13.37
CA PHE A 165 6.53 -12.97 -12.64
C PHE A 165 5.34 -13.51 -13.47
N VAL A 166 5.20 -13.09 -14.74
CA VAL A 166 4.16 -13.58 -15.65
C VAL A 166 4.29 -15.09 -15.86
N ARG A 167 5.51 -15.58 -16.11
CA ARG A 167 5.77 -17.01 -16.31
C ARG A 167 5.41 -17.82 -15.06
N GLU A 168 5.91 -17.42 -13.90
CA GLU A 168 5.65 -18.09 -12.61
C GLU A 168 4.15 -18.08 -12.27
N PHE A 169 3.44 -17.00 -12.58
CA PHE A 169 1.99 -16.92 -12.44
C PHE A 169 1.25 -17.93 -13.33
N LEU A 170 1.59 -17.98 -14.62
CA LEU A 170 0.97 -18.90 -15.57
C LEU A 170 1.27 -20.38 -15.25
N GLU A 171 2.49 -20.67 -14.80
CA GLU A 171 2.90 -22.00 -14.31
C GLU A 171 2.07 -22.41 -13.08
N ARG A 172 1.91 -21.51 -12.10
CA ARG A 172 1.05 -21.73 -10.92
C ARG A 172 -0.40 -22.00 -11.30
N LYS A 173 -0.91 -21.33 -12.34
CA LYS A 173 -2.26 -21.52 -12.89
C LYS A 173 -2.39 -22.79 -13.75
N GLY A 174 -1.34 -23.61 -13.87
CA GLY A 174 -1.35 -24.83 -14.67
C GLY A 174 -1.61 -24.57 -16.16
N ALA A 175 -1.11 -23.45 -16.70
CA ALA A 175 -1.20 -23.17 -18.13
C ALA A 175 -0.18 -24.01 -18.92
N PRO A 176 -0.61 -25.00 -19.73
CA PRO A 176 0.32 -25.67 -20.64
C PRO A 176 0.83 -24.65 -21.66
N ARG A 177 2.06 -24.84 -22.12
CA ARG A 177 2.78 -23.88 -22.97
C ARG A 177 2.02 -23.56 -24.26
N GLU A 178 1.33 -24.55 -24.83
CA GLU A 178 0.56 -24.41 -26.06
C GLU A 178 -0.70 -23.54 -25.87
N SER A 179 -1.16 -23.37 -24.63
CA SER A 179 -2.37 -22.60 -24.29
C SER A 179 -2.11 -21.15 -23.86
N VAL A 180 -0.84 -20.77 -23.69
CA VAL A 180 -0.47 -19.47 -23.11
C VAL A 180 -1.09 -18.31 -23.88
N GLU A 181 -0.94 -18.29 -25.21
CA GLU A 181 -1.52 -17.23 -26.04
C GLU A 181 -3.04 -17.17 -25.90
N ALA A 182 -3.72 -18.32 -25.96
CA ALA A 182 -5.18 -18.37 -25.84
C ALA A 182 -5.65 -17.80 -24.49
N LYS A 183 -4.98 -18.16 -23.39
CA LYS A 183 -5.28 -17.62 -22.04
C LYS A 183 -5.02 -16.12 -21.94
N LEU A 184 -3.92 -15.64 -22.51
CA LEU A 184 -3.62 -14.20 -22.55
C LEU A 184 -4.67 -13.43 -23.36
N GLN A 185 -5.12 -13.98 -24.49
CA GLN A 185 -6.19 -13.38 -25.29
C GLN A 185 -7.53 -13.36 -24.54
N GLU A 186 -7.90 -14.45 -23.88
CA GLU A 186 -9.13 -14.54 -23.07
C GLU A 186 -9.14 -13.47 -21.96
N ASN A 187 -8.05 -13.40 -21.19
CA ASN A 187 -7.90 -12.39 -20.14
C ASN A 187 -7.91 -10.97 -20.67
N LEU A 188 -7.31 -10.72 -21.84
CA LEU A 188 -7.31 -9.40 -22.46
C LEU A 188 -8.72 -8.99 -22.93
N ARG A 189 -9.47 -9.90 -23.58
CA ARG A 189 -10.87 -9.64 -23.97
C ARG A 189 -11.72 -9.31 -22.75
N ARG A 190 -11.58 -10.10 -21.67
CA ARG A 190 -12.26 -9.85 -20.40
C ARG A 190 -11.95 -8.45 -19.85
N LEU A 191 -10.67 -8.10 -19.71
CA LEU A 191 -10.25 -6.79 -19.21
C LEU A 191 -10.87 -5.65 -20.02
N ILE A 192 -10.82 -5.73 -21.35
CA ILE A 192 -11.32 -4.67 -22.24
C ILE A 192 -12.85 -4.52 -22.10
N ALA A 193 -13.58 -5.63 -22.06
CA ALA A 193 -15.03 -5.62 -21.87
C ALA A 193 -15.43 -5.01 -20.51
N GLU A 194 -14.76 -5.41 -19.43
CA GLU A 194 -14.98 -4.83 -18.10
C GLU A 194 -14.64 -3.34 -18.07
N GLN A 195 -13.53 -2.93 -18.69
CA GLN A 195 -13.12 -1.53 -18.75
C GLN A 195 -14.15 -0.65 -19.47
N ARG A 196 -14.77 -1.16 -20.55
CA ARG A 196 -15.89 -0.46 -21.23
C ARG A 196 -17.10 -0.31 -20.31
N ALA A 197 -17.52 -1.38 -19.65
CA ALA A 197 -18.64 -1.33 -18.72
C ALA A 197 -18.39 -0.34 -17.56
N TYR A 198 -17.16 -0.25 -17.05
CA TYR A 198 -16.81 0.75 -16.03
C TYR A 198 -16.87 2.18 -16.56
N GLN A 199 -16.41 2.43 -17.79
CA GLN A 199 -16.50 3.76 -18.42
C GLN A 199 -17.96 4.18 -18.66
N GLU A 200 -18.82 3.24 -19.05
CA GLU A 200 -20.26 3.49 -19.20
C GLU A 200 -20.90 3.86 -17.85
N LYS A 201 -20.65 3.07 -16.79
CA LYS A 201 -21.12 3.38 -15.43
C LYS A 201 -20.63 4.75 -14.95
N LEU A 202 -19.38 5.11 -15.25
CA LEU A 202 -18.84 6.42 -14.91
C LEU A 202 -19.58 7.55 -15.64
N LYS A 203 -19.80 7.43 -16.95
CA LYS A 203 -20.55 8.41 -17.75
C LYS A 203 -22.00 8.55 -17.28
N GLU A 204 -22.62 7.46 -16.82
CA GLU A 204 -23.96 7.49 -16.23
C GLU A 204 -23.95 8.22 -14.87
N SER A 205 -22.97 7.93 -14.01
CA SER A 205 -22.82 8.59 -12.71
C SER A 205 -22.57 10.09 -12.83
N GLU A 206 -21.89 10.54 -13.89
CA GLU A 206 -21.64 11.97 -14.17
C GLU A 206 -22.91 12.73 -14.56
N LYS A 207 -23.93 12.02 -15.06
CA LYS A 207 -25.23 12.58 -15.38
C LYS A 207 -26.18 12.59 -14.18
N ALA A 208 -25.77 12.02 -13.04
CA ALA A 208 -26.61 11.97 -11.85
C ALA A 208 -26.86 13.39 -11.30
N ALA A 209 -28.11 13.66 -10.93
CA ALA A 209 -28.53 14.95 -10.40
C ALA A 209 -27.95 15.25 -9.00
N ASP A 210 -27.53 14.21 -8.25
CA ASP A 210 -26.89 14.33 -6.95
C ASP A 210 -25.36 14.10 -7.04
N PRO A 211 -24.54 15.15 -6.90
CA PRO A 211 -23.09 15.04 -6.89
C PRO A 211 -22.54 14.15 -5.76
N ALA A 212 -23.23 14.05 -4.62
CA ALA A 212 -22.79 13.21 -3.50
C ALA A 212 -22.95 11.72 -3.84
N ALA A 213 -24.11 11.32 -4.38
CA ALA A 213 -24.33 9.96 -4.87
C ALA A 213 -23.33 9.56 -5.97
N ALA A 214 -23.02 10.46 -6.91
CA ALA A 214 -22.04 10.20 -7.97
C ALA A 214 -20.63 9.91 -7.41
N LEU A 215 -20.21 10.65 -6.38
CA LEU A 215 -18.92 10.44 -5.71
C LEU A 215 -18.84 9.09 -4.99
N ILE A 216 -19.94 8.68 -4.35
CA ILE A 216 -20.03 7.37 -3.67
C ILE A 216 -20.01 6.22 -4.68
N ALA A 217 -20.73 6.36 -5.79
CA ALA A 217 -20.72 5.38 -6.88
C ALA A 217 -19.30 5.22 -7.47
N ARG A 218 -18.57 6.31 -7.65
CA ARG A 218 -17.14 6.28 -8.03
C ARG A 218 -16.27 5.60 -6.97
N GLY A 219 -16.56 5.85 -5.69
CA GLY A 219 -15.85 5.26 -4.55
C GLY A 219 -16.00 3.75 -4.40
N THR A 220 -16.96 3.11 -5.08
CA THR A 220 -17.20 1.65 -5.06
C THR A 220 -17.07 1.00 -6.44
N LEU A 221 -16.58 1.76 -7.43
CA LEU A 221 -16.55 1.36 -8.85
C LEU A 221 -15.84 0.03 -9.09
N TYR A 222 -14.82 -0.29 -8.29
CA TYR A 222 -13.97 -1.47 -8.48
C TYR A 222 -14.26 -2.60 -7.48
N GLN A 223 -15.41 -2.58 -6.80
CA GLN A 223 -15.76 -3.57 -5.78
C GLN A 223 -15.75 -5.03 -6.28
N GLU A 224 -15.99 -5.26 -7.57
CA GLU A 224 -15.97 -6.60 -8.19
C GLU A 224 -14.66 -6.90 -8.94
N ARG A 225 -13.74 -5.94 -9.02
CA ARG A 225 -12.51 -6.06 -9.82
C ARG A 225 -11.46 -6.89 -9.11
N GLY A 226 -10.54 -7.48 -9.87
CA GLY A 226 -9.27 -7.95 -9.33
C GLY A 226 -8.48 -6.84 -8.64
N LEU A 227 -7.75 -7.18 -7.58
CA LEU A 227 -7.01 -6.20 -6.77
C LEU A 227 -5.69 -5.84 -7.48
N SER A 228 -5.62 -4.64 -8.06
CA SER A 228 -4.39 -4.20 -8.72
C SER A 228 -3.26 -4.00 -7.72
N VAL A 229 -2.04 -4.29 -8.16
CA VAL A 229 -0.81 -3.98 -7.42
C VAL A 229 -0.21 -2.64 -7.82
N ASP A 230 -0.69 -1.99 -8.89
CA ASP A 230 -0.01 -0.83 -9.47
C ASP A 230 0.13 0.34 -8.47
N THR A 231 1.29 1.01 -8.52
CA THR A 231 1.53 2.27 -7.80
C THR A 231 2.05 3.31 -8.79
N SER A 232 1.70 4.57 -8.56
CA SER A 232 2.20 5.71 -9.33
C SER A 232 2.64 6.84 -8.40
N LEU A 233 3.38 7.81 -8.95
CA LEU A 233 3.96 8.90 -8.17
C LEU A 233 2.90 9.96 -7.77
N LEU A 234 2.01 10.31 -8.69
CA LEU A 234 1.09 11.46 -8.57
C LEU A 234 0.13 11.40 -7.37
N PRO A 235 -0.45 10.25 -6.99
CA PRO A 235 -1.25 10.17 -5.77
C PRO A 235 -0.49 10.61 -4.52
N ASN A 236 0.83 10.41 -4.48
CA ASN A 236 1.66 10.86 -3.37
C ASN A 236 1.87 12.39 -3.37
N TYR A 237 1.80 13.05 -4.53
CA TYR A 237 1.75 14.51 -4.61
C TYR A 237 0.46 15.04 -3.96
N ALA A 238 -0.70 14.45 -4.25
CA ALA A 238 -1.96 14.87 -3.63
C ALA A 238 -1.97 14.69 -2.11
N LEU A 239 -1.38 13.59 -1.62
CA LEU A 239 -1.20 13.37 -0.18
C LEU A 239 -0.27 14.43 0.45
N GLU A 240 0.89 14.71 -0.15
CA GLU A 240 1.82 15.75 0.37
C GLU A 240 1.17 17.15 0.36
N ASP A 241 0.46 17.51 -0.70
CA ASP A 241 -0.24 18.79 -0.80
C ASP A 241 -1.38 18.91 0.23
N THR A 242 -2.06 17.81 0.54
CA THR A 242 -3.05 17.72 1.61
C THR A 242 -2.40 17.91 2.98
N LEU A 243 -1.33 17.17 3.29
CA LEU A 243 -0.57 17.32 4.54
C LEU A 243 -0.04 18.75 4.72
N ARG A 244 0.50 19.36 3.65
CA ARG A 244 0.96 20.75 3.64
C ARG A 244 -0.16 21.72 3.98
N THR A 245 -1.36 21.48 3.45
CA THR A 245 -2.54 22.31 3.73
C THR A 245 -3.04 22.12 5.16
N MET A 246 -3.08 20.89 5.66
CA MET A 246 -3.43 20.62 7.05
C MET A 246 -2.46 21.27 8.02
N LEU A 247 -1.16 21.22 7.74
CA LEU A 247 -0.12 21.89 8.51
C LEU A 247 -0.33 23.42 8.53
N ARG A 248 -0.54 24.04 7.36
CA ARG A 248 -0.82 25.49 7.25
C ARG A 248 -2.06 25.93 8.03
N LYS A 249 -3.08 25.08 8.08
CA LYS A 249 -4.32 25.34 8.83
C LYS A 249 -4.23 24.99 10.32
N GLY A 250 -3.08 24.51 10.80
CA GLY A 250 -2.89 24.11 12.20
C GLY A 250 -3.59 22.80 12.58
N ALA A 251 -4.10 22.04 11.62
CA ALA A 251 -4.74 20.73 11.86
C ALA A 251 -3.71 19.63 12.20
N ILE A 252 -2.45 19.82 11.83
CA ILE A 252 -1.33 18.97 12.24
C ILE A 252 -0.23 19.89 12.76
N LYS A 253 0.46 19.49 13.83
CA LYS A 253 1.57 20.26 14.40
C LYS A 253 2.91 19.74 13.86
N PRO A 254 3.93 20.61 13.70
CA PRO A 254 5.28 20.16 13.37
C PRO A 254 5.83 19.14 14.39
N GLY A 255 6.67 18.22 13.91
CA GLY A 255 7.43 17.30 14.75
C GLY A 255 6.62 16.22 15.50
N THR A 256 5.32 16.05 15.21
CA THR A 256 4.45 15.07 15.88
C THR A 256 4.52 13.66 15.32
N MET A 257 4.96 13.46 14.07
CA MET A 257 4.93 12.15 13.42
C MET A 257 6.19 11.32 13.72
N ARG A 258 6.00 10.05 14.05
CA ARG A 258 7.02 9.03 14.35
C ARG A 258 6.72 7.70 13.68
N ARG A 259 5.47 7.35 13.43
CA ARG A 259 5.09 6.06 12.85
C ARG A 259 4.10 6.27 11.70
N ILE A 260 4.44 5.72 10.53
CA ILE A 260 3.64 5.78 9.31
C ILE A 260 3.22 4.36 8.94
N LEU A 261 1.93 4.15 8.67
CA LEU A 261 1.42 2.95 8.03
C LEU A 261 1.00 3.27 6.59
N VAL A 262 1.53 2.52 5.64
CA VAL A 262 1.11 2.55 4.23
C VAL A 262 0.36 1.28 3.92
N ILE A 263 -0.95 1.38 3.75
CA ILE A 263 -1.81 0.26 3.34
C ILE A 263 -1.84 0.26 1.81
N GLY A 264 -1.50 -0.87 1.21
CA GLY A 264 -1.36 -0.99 -0.25
C GLY A 264 -0.19 -0.17 -0.79
N PRO A 265 1.07 -0.44 -0.38
CA PRO A 265 2.23 0.32 -0.88
C PRO A 265 2.46 0.15 -2.39
N GLY A 266 1.81 -0.83 -3.00
CA GLY A 266 1.85 -1.16 -4.41
C GLY A 266 3.22 -1.56 -4.93
N LEU A 267 3.22 -1.97 -6.19
CA LEU A 267 4.33 -2.44 -6.99
C LEU A 267 4.10 -1.98 -8.42
N ASP A 268 5.00 -1.15 -8.94
CA ASP A 268 4.93 -0.54 -10.26
C ASP A 268 5.10 -1.62 -11.34
N PHE A 269 4.01 -2.34 -11.65
CA PHE A 269 4.03 -3.44 -12.61
C PHE A 269 3.89 -2.90 -14.02
N THR A 270 2.78 -2.30 -14.41
CA THR A 270 2.69 -1.53 -15.67
C THR A 270 1.50 -0.60 -15.55
N ASP A 271 1.71 0.55 -14.88
CA ASP A 271 0.66 1.54 -14.73
C ASP A 271 0.17 2.04 -16.11
N LYS A 272 -1.14 2.22 -16.23
CA LYS A 272 -1.88 2.45 -17.49
C LYS A 272 -1.55 3.80 -18.15
N ARG A 273 -0.94 4.74 -17.43
CA ARG A 273 -0.70 6.12 -17.89
C ARG A 273 0.77 6.48 -17.79
N ASP A 274 1.34 6.31 -16.61
CA ASP A 274 2.65 6.86 -16.26
C ASP A 274 3.71 5.78 -16.02
N GLY A 275 3.30 4.51 -15.87
CA GLY A 275 4.20 3.39 -15.61
C GLY A 275 4.77 2.75 -16.86
N TYR A 276 5.99 2.26 -16.74
CA TYR A 276 6.69 1.55 -17.80
C TYR A 276 7.40 0.31 -17.25
N ASP A 277 7.70 -0.64 -18.13
CA ASP A 277 8.23 -1.95 -17.77
C ASP A 277 9.74 -2.13 -18.07
N PHE A 278 10.41 -1.09 -18.56
CA PHE A 278 11.84 -1.13 -18.95
C PHE A 278 12.83 -0.85 -17.81
N TYR A 279 12.35 -0.77 -16.57
CA TYR A 279 13.14 -0.66 -15.35
C TYR A 279 12.69 -1.68 -14.29
N PRO A 280 13.48 -2.02 -13.25
CA PRO A 280 13.08 -3.03 -12.25
C PRO A 280 11.73 -2.75 -11.56
N LEU A 281 11.07 -3.79 -11.04
CA LEU A 281 9.87 -3.59 -10.23
C LEU A 281 10.19 -2.74 -8.99
N GLN A 282 9.30 -1.83 -8.63
CA GLN A 282 9.53 -0.90 -7.54
C GLN A 282 8.25 -0.52 -6.79
N THR A 283 8.34 -0.35 -5.47
CA THR A 283 7.38 0.42 -4.68
C THR A 283 7.90 1.85 -4.47
N ILE A 284 6.99 2.83 -4.40
CA ILE A 284 7.31 4.27 -4.31
C ILE A 284 6.70 4.89 -3.05
N GLN A 285 5.43 4.58 -2.76
CA GLN A 285 4.63 5.28 -1.74
C GLN A 285 5.25 5.30 -0.32
N PRO A 286 5.87 4.21 0.20
CA PRO A 286 6.51 4.25 1.52
C PRO A 286 7.59 5.33 1.64
N PHE A 287 8.40 5.51 0.59
CA PHE A 287 9.42 6.55 0.56
C PHE A 287 8.83 7.93 0.31
N ALA A 288 7.78 8.03 -0.51
CA ALA A 288 7.09 9.28 -0.75
C ALA A 288 6.46 9.86 0.53
N MET A 289 5.86 9.00 1.37
CA MET A 289 5.28 9.44 2.65
C MET A 289 6.34 9.81 3.66
N LEU A 290 7.42 9.02 3.78
CA LEU A 290 8.55 9.36 4.64
C LEU A 290 9.16 10.71 4.25
N GLU A 291 9.32 10.96 2.96
CA GLU A 291 9.84 12.22 2.46
C GLU A 291 8.88 13.39 2.68
N ALA A 292 7.58 13.22 2.40
CA ALA A 292 6.59 14.26 2.65
C ALA A 292 6.59 14.68 4.13
N VAL A 293 6.59 13.71 5.06
CA VAL A 293 6.64 13.98 6.51
C VAL A 293 7.93 14.70 6.91
N ALA A 294 9.08 14.29 6.37
CA ALA A 294 10.36 14.92 6.66
C ALA A 294 10.44 16.35 6.09
N ARG A 295 10.08 16.52 4.82
CA ARG A 295 10.15 17.80 4.09
C ARG A 295 9.20 18.85 4.66
N LEU A 296 8.03 18.43 5.14
CA LEU A 296 7.07 19.32 5.80
C LEU A 296 7.40 19.60 7.27
N GLY A 297 8.49 19.03 7.81
CA GLY A 297 8.87 19.19 9.22
C GLY A 297 7.91 18.53 10.21
N LEU A 298 7.10 17.57 9.74
CA LEU A 298 6.16 16.81 10.58
C LEU A 298 6.89 15.73 11.41
N GLY A 299 8.07 15.30 10.97
CA GLY A 299 8.96 14.42 11.72
C GLY A 299 10.38 14.41 11.14
N LYS A 300 11.32 13.76 11.81
CA LYS A 300 12.70 13.58 11.30
C LYS A 300 12.80 12.21 10.64
N ALA A 301 13.24 12.15 9.38
CA ALA A 301 13.29 10.92 8.59
C ALA A 301 14.00 9.76 9.32
N GLU A 302 15.10 10.04 10.03
CA GLU A 302 15.88 9.04 10.76
C GLU A 302 15.19 8.49 12.03
N LYS A 303 14.11 9.15 12.47
CA LYS A 303 13.33 8.79 13.66
C LYS A 303 11.92 8.30 13.33
N ILE A 304 11.61 8.17 12.04
CA ILE A 304 10.30 7.71 11.59
C ILE A 304 10.39 6.23 11.24
N SER A 305 9.50 5.42 11.82
CA SER A 305 9.28 4.05 11.39
C SER A 305 8.19 4.04 10.31
N VAL A 306 8.47 3.36 9.20
CA VAL A 306 7.50 3.14 8.12
C VAL A 306 7.17 1.66 8.05
N VAL A 307 5.88 1.37 8.21
CA VAL A 307 5.32 0.03 8.10
C VAL A 307 4.42 -0.01 6.87
N THR A 308 4.44 -1.12 6.14
CA THR A 308 3.53 -1.37 5.04
C THR A 308 2.63 -2.55 5.35
N ALA A 309 1.40 -2.51 4.85
CA ALA A 309 0.46 -3.61 4.96
C ALA A 309 -0.19 -3.87 3.61
N ASP A 310 -0.15 -5.11 3.15
CA ASP A 310 -0.76 -5.54 1.89
C ASP A 310 -1.19 -7.00 2.01
N LEU A 311 -2.26 -7.41 1.32
CA LEU A 311 -2.71 -8.80 1.26
C LEU A 311 -2.04 -9.58 0.11
N ASN A 312 -1.38 -8.87 -0.83
CA ASN A 312 -0.67 -9.47 -1.95
C ASN A 312 0.75 -9.89 -1.54
N ALA A 313 0.98 -11.21 -1.52
CA ALA A 313 2.26 -11.79 -1.14
C ALA A 313 3.45 -11.32 -1.99
N ALA A 314 3.25 -10.98 -3.27
CA ALA A 314 4.34 -10.50 -4.13
C ALA A 314 4.81 -9.09 -3.74
N VAL A 315 3.88 -8.22 -3.34
CA VAL A 315 4.17 -6.88 -2.83
C VAL A 315 4.95 -6.99 -1.52
N ASN A 316 4.47 -7.80 -0.57
CA ASN A 316 5.16 -8.04 0.69
C ASN A 316 6.55 -8.65 0.51
N ALA A 317 6.70 -9.60 -0.41
CA ALA A 317 7.99 -10.19 -0.74
C ALA A 317 8.96 -9.16 -1.35
N HIS A 318 8.46 -8.21 -2.14
CA HIS A 318 9.28 -7.10 -2.65
C HIS A 318 9.78 -6.20 -1.54
N VAL A 319 8.90 -5.80 -0.61
CA VAL A 319 9.27 -4.99 0.57
C VAL A 319 10.30 -5.72 1.45
N ALA A 320 10.14 -7.03 1.66
CA ALA A 320 11.08 -7.83 2.43
C ALA A 320 12.49 -7.86 1.77
N ARG A 321 12.56 -8.11 0.46
CA ARG A 321 13.83 -8.10 -0.30
C ARG A 321 14.47 -6.72 -0.33
N LEU A 322 13.68 -5.67 -0.51
CA LEU A 322 14.12 -4.28 -0.41
C LEU A 322 14.81 -4.02 0.94
N ALA A 323 14.17 -4.44 2.03
CA ALA A 323 14.70 -4.23 3.37
C ALA A 323 15.98 -5.03 3.63
N GLU A 324 16.04 -6.28 3.13
CA GLU A 324 17.25 -7.10 3.17
C GLU A 324 18.43 -6.45 2.44
N ARG A 325 18.22 -5.98 1.20
CA ARG A 325 19.23 -5.26 0.42
C ARG A 325 19.68 -3.98 1.13
N GLY A 326 18.75 -3.24 1.73
CA GLY A 326 19.05 -2.07 2.54
C GLY A 326 19.93 -2.39 3.75
N ARG A 327 19.65 -3.49 4.47
CA ARG A 327 20.50 -3.98 5.58
C ARG A 327 21.88 -4.41 5.11
N ALA A 328 22.00 -4.91 3.88
CA ALA A 328 23.27 -5.20 3.22
C ALA A 328 23.99 -3.95 2.67
N GLY A 329 23.49 -2.73 2.97
CA GLY A 329 24.11 -1.48 2.55
C GLY A 329 23.84 -1.09 1.09
N GLN A 330 22.92 -1.77 0.41
CA GLN A 330 22.57 -1.46 -0.98
C GLN A 330 21.53 -0.35 -1.05
N ALA A 331 21.76 0.64 -1.91
CA ALA A 331 20.78 1.68 -2.18
C ALA A 331 19.59 1.10 -2.96
N TYR A 332 18.42 1.69 -2.76
CA TYR A 332 17.25 1.35 -3.55
C TYR A 332 17.02 2.44 -4.61
N THR A 333 17.34 2.13 -5.85
CA THR A 333 17.23 3.08 -6.96
C THR A 333 15.82 3.06 -7.53
N VAL A 334 15.09 4.16 -7.33
CA VAL A 334 13.75 4.37 -7.90
C VAL A 334 13.90 5.08 -9.25
N GLN A 335 13.26 4.53 -10.28
CA GLN A 335 13.14 5.13 -11.61
C GLN A 335 11.83 5.91 -11.70
N LEU A 336 11.87 7.12 -12.24
CA LEU A 336 10.76 8.07 -12.20
C LEU A 336 10.51 8.56 -13.62
N PRO A 337 9.82 7.74 -14.44
CA PRO A 337 9.37 8.18 -15.75
C PRO A 337 8.35 9.32 -15.61
N ARG A 338 8.34 10.19 -16.62
CA ARG A 338 7.28 11.19 -16.83
C ARG A 338 7.01 11.26 -18.33
N LEU A 339 5.76 11.01 -18.72
CA LEU A 339 5.28 11.28 -20.06
C LEU A 339 5.10 12.79 -20.23
N VAL A 340 5.77 13.41 -21.20
CA VAL A 340 5.77 14.87 -21.36
C VAL A 340 4.42 15.35 -21.90
N SER A 341 3.82 14.60 -22.83
CA SER A 341 2.49 14.86 -23.40
C SER A 341 1.34 14.69 -22.42
N ALA A 342 1.57 14.16 -21.22
CA ALA A 342 0.55 14.07 -20.18
C ALA A 342 0.21 15.43 -19.54
N GLU A 343 0.93 16.50 -19.92
CA GLU A 343 0.67 17.89 -19.52
C GLU A 343 0.47 18.05 -18.00
N TRP A 344 1.37 17.46 -17.21
CA TRP A 344 1.32 17.62 -15.75
C TRP A 344 1.38 19.09 -15.35
N SER A 345 0.62 19.47 -14.33
CA SER A 345 0.63 20.82 -13.76
C SER A 345 2.04 21.21 -13.30
N PRO A 346 2.37 22.51 -13.26
CA PRO A 346 3.68 22.97 -12.78
C PRO A 346 4.04 22.42 -11.39
N GLU A 347 3.06 22.30 -10.50
CA GLU A 347 3.22 21.77 -9.14
C GLU A 347 3.49 20.26 -9.14
N ALA A 348 2.78 19.48 -9.98
CA ALA A 348 3.02 18.06 -10.14
C ALA A 348 4.42 17.79 -10.74
N VAL A 349 4.85 18.60 -11.72
CA VAL A 349 6.21 18.56 -12.26
C VAL A 349 7.24 18.91 -11.19
N ALA A 350 6.99 19.95 -10.39
CA ALA A 350 7.89 20.35 -9.30
C ALA A 350 7.99 19.25 -8.22
N TYR A 351 6.90 18.57 -7.90
CA TYR A 351 6.92 17.41 -7.02
C TYR A 351 7.78 16.28 -7.60
N TRP A 352 7.57 15.94 -8.88
CA TRP A 352 8.38 14.95 -9.58
C TRP A 352 9.85 15.34 -9.63
N GLN A 353 10.21 16.62 -9.77
CA GLN A 353 11.60 17.09 -9.79
C GLN A 353 12.29 17.01 -8.42
N LYS A 354 11.53 17.15 -7.32
CA LYS A 354 12.06 17.22 -5.95
C LYS A 354 11.98 15.91 -5.17
N PHE A 355 11.15 14.96 -5.59
CA PHE A 355 11.08 13.65 -4.93
C PHE A 355 12.48 13.03 -4.83
N GLY A 356 12.82 12.46 -3.68
CA GLY A 356 14.08 11.81 -3.39
C GLY A 356 15.20 12.70 -2.86
N GLU A 357 15.06 14.03 -2.86
CA GLU A 357 16.11 14.96 -2.41
C GLU A 357 16.41 14.83 -0.91
N THR A 358 15.41 14.45 -0.11
CA THR A 358 15.58 14.29 1.35
C THR A 358 16.18 12.94 1.71
N LEU A 359 15.75 11.87 1.01
CA LEU A 359 16.03 10.49 1.40
C LEU A 359 17.18 9.85 0.62
N GLY A 360 17.54 10.42 -0.52
CA GLY A 360 18.48 9.83 -1.46
C GLY A 360 19.36 10.86 -2.14
N THR A 361 19.91 10.46 -3.27
CA THR A 361 20.67 11.32 -4.18
C THR A 361 20.24 11.04 -5.61
N PRO A 362 20.14 12.06 -6.49
CA PRO A 362 19.95 11.85 -7.90
C PRO A 362 21.03 10.94 -8.49
N VAL A 363 20.65 10.02 -9.36
CA VAL A 363 21.57 9.16 -10.12
C VAL A 363 21.17 9.14 -11.59
N LYS A 364 22.08 8.69 -12.45
CA LYS A 364 21.80 8.55 -13.88
C LYS A 364 20.60 7.58 -14.06
N PRO A 365 19.51 8.00 -14.71
CA PRO A 365 18.39 7.11 -14.99
C PRO A 365 18.77 6.05 -16.02
N LEU A 366 18.00 4.96 -16.02
CA LEU A 366 18.09 3.96 -17.09
C LEU A 366 17.68 4.59 -18.44
N PRO A 367 18.28 4.16 -19.55
CA PRO A 367 17.94 4.69 -20.87
C PRO A 367 16.50 4.34 -21.24
N VAL A 368 15.82 5.27 -21.89
CA VAL A 368 14.50 5.03 -22.48
C VAL A 368 14.68 4.20 -23.75
N PRO A 369 13.95 3.08 -23.93
CA PRO A 369 13.98 2.31 -25.18
C PRO A 369 13.56 3.15 -26.38
N ALA A 370 14.13 2.91 -27.55
CA ALA A 370 13.78 3.65 -28.77
C ALA A 370 12.31 3.50 -29.20
N SER A 371 11.65 2.42 -28.77
CA SER A 371 10.20 2.20 -28.98
C SER A 371 9.31 3.07 -28.08
N VAL A 372 9.90 3.77 -27.10
CA VAL A 372 9.19 4.66 -26.17
C VAL A 372 9.61 6.09 -26.46
N SER A 373 8.68 6.88 -26.99
CA SER A 373 8.86 8.31 -27.25
C SER A 373 8.31 9.16 -26.10
N ASP A 374 8.76 10.40 -26.03
CA ASP A 374 8.18 11.45 -25.19
C ASP A 374 8.22 11.19 -23.67
N VAL A 375 9.14 10.32 -23.23
CA VAL A 375 9.37 10.04 -21.81
C VAL A 375 10.65 10.72 -21.35
N THR A 376 10.53 11.54 -20.30
CA THR A 376 11.67 12.02 -19.54
C THR A 376 11.88 11.11 -18.34
N MET A 377 13.14 10.75 -18.08
CA MET A 377 13.51 9.91 -16.93
C MET A 377 14.26 10.70 -15.87
N ARG A 378 13.99 10.36 -14.61
CA ARG A 378 14.82 10.70 -13.45
C ARG A 378 15.03 9.45 -12.62
N ALA A 379 16.11 9.40 -11.85
CA ALA A 379 16.32 8.32 -10.90
C ALA A 379 16.92 8.84 -9.60
N VAL A 380 16.55 8.19 -8.50
CA VAL A 380 17.03 8.53 -7.17
C VAL A 380 17.49 7.25 -6.48
N ALA A 381 18.73 7.25 -5.99
CA ALA A 381 19.23 6.21 -5.11
C ALA A 381 18.83 6.53 -3.66
N ILE A 382 17.78 5.88 -3.17
CA ILE A 382 17.35 6.00 -1.76
C ILE A 382 18.42 5.36 -0.87
N ARG A 383 18.81 6.06 0.20
CA ARG A 383 19.87 5.61 1.09
C ARG A 383 19.50 4.26 1.73
N PRO A 384 20.47 3.32 1.87
CA PRO A 384 20.21 1.97 2.36
C PRO A 384 19.48 1.92 3.71
N ARG A 385 19.81 2.85 4.61
CA ARG A 385 19.21 2.94 5.96
C ARG A 385 17.69 3.07 5.95
N TYR A 386 17.10 3.76 4.97
CA TYR A 386 15.65 3.94 4.89
C TYR A 386 14.97 2.71 4.31
N ALA A 387 15.62 2.03 3.34
CA ALA A 387 15.15 0.74 2.86
C ALA A 387 15.23 -0.34 3.96
N ALA A 388 16.33 -0.37 4.73
CA ALA A 388 16.61 -1.36 5.76
C ALA A 388 15.55 -1.43 6.87
N GLN A 389 14.87 -0.31 7.14
CA GLN A 389 13.87 -0.16 8.20
C GLN A 389 12.45 -0.51 7.74
N MET A 390 12.24 -0.76 6.45
CA MET A 390 10.91 -1.12 5.93
C MET A 390 10.47 -2.48 6.47
N ARG A 391 9.20 -2.56 6.88
CA ARG A 391 8.55 -3.79 7.34
C ARG A 391 7.23 -3.95 6.64
N GLY A 392 7.02 -5.10 6.00
CA GLY A 392 5.75 -5.46 5.37
C GLY A 392 4.98 -6.47 6.21
N PHE A 393 3.66 -6.30 6.28
CA PHE A 393 2.75 -7.22 6.95
C PHE A 393 1.69 -7.72 5.97
N ASP A 394 1.42 -9.02 6.01
CA ASP A 394 0.26 -9.60 5.33
C ASP A 394 -1.01 -9.21 6.09
N MET A 395 -1.81 -8.33 5.50
CA MET A 395 -3.03 -7.84 6.13
C MET A 395 -4.07 -7.44 5.09
N ASN A 396 -5.27 -7.98 5.26
CA ASN A 396 -6.48 -7.49 4.63
C ASN A 396 -7.16 -6.47 5.56
N VAL A 397 -7.02 -5.18 5.29
CA VAL A 397 -7.52 -4.10 6.18
C VAL A 397 -9.02 -4.16 6.46
N VAL A 398 -9.81 -4.80 5.57
CA VAL A 398 -11.26 -4.91 5.73
C VAL A 398 -11.66 -5.95 6.78
N THR A 399 -10.89 -7.03 6.89
CA THR A 399 -11.23 -8.19 7.73
C THR A 399 -10.25 -8.39 8.89
N GLN A 400 -9.11 -7.70 8.86
CA GLN A 400 -8.02 -7.82 9.80
C GLN A 400 -7.59 -6.44 10.33
N THR A 401 -7.01 -6.45 11.51
CA THR A 401 -6.36 -5.31 12.15
C THR A 401 -4.99 -5.72 12.69
N MET A 402 -4.24 -4.75 13.18
CA MET A 402 -2.92 -4.94 13.78
C MET A 402 -2.96 -4.51 15.24
N ASP A 403 -2.70 -5.45 16.15
CA ASP A 403 -2.49 -5.13 17.56
C ASP A 403 -1.16 -4.39 17.69
N VAL A 404 -1.25 -3.13 18.08
CA VAL A 404 -0.10 -2.27 18.39
C VAL A 404 -0.05 -2.05 19.90
N PRO A 405 1.13 -2.06 20.53
CA PRO A 405 1.24 -1.70 21.95
C PRO A 405 0.69 -0.29 22.21
N GLU A 406 0.15 -0.07 23.41
CA GLU A 406 -0.36 1.24 23.81
C GLU A 406 0.70 2.34 23.61
N GLY A 407 0.32 3.42 22.92
CA GLY A 407 1.24 4.52 22.56
C GLY A 407 2.21 4.21 21.42
N GLN A 408 2.10 3.05 20.77
CA GLN A 408 2.88 2.66 19.59
C GLN A 408 2.03 2.49 18.32
N GLY A 409 0.85 3.12 18.29
CA GLY A 409 0.04 3.23 17.08
C GLY A 409 0.67 4.13 16.02
N PHE A 410 -0.04 4.33 14.92
CA PHE A 410 0.41 5.13 13.79
C PHE A 410 -0.07 6.57 13.88
N ASP A 411 0.83 7.52 13.60
CA ASP A 411 0.51 8.96 13.57
C ASP A 411 0.01 9.39 12.19
N LEU A 412 0.35 8.61 11.16
CA LEU A 412 -0.13 8.76 9.79
C LEU A 412 -0.45 7.37 9.21
N VAL A 413 -1.67 7.20 8.72
CA VAL A 413 -2.09 6.03 7.94
C VAL A 413 -2.52 6.53 6.56
N VAL A 414 -2.06 5.87 5.50
CA VAL A 414 -2.50 6.17 4.13
C VAL A 414 -3.02 4.92 3.44
N ALA A 415 -4.10 5.06 2.68
CA ALA A 415 -4.69 3.99 1.87
C ALA A 415 -5.13 4.54 0.50
N THR A 416 -4.20 4.56 -0.45
CA THR A 416 -4.40 5.19 -1.76
C THR A 416 -4.79 4.16 -2.80
N ASN A 417 -5.92 4.35 -3.48
CA ASN A 417 -6.50 3.38 -4.42
C ASN A 417 -6.71 1.98 -3.80
N VAL A 418 -6.86 1.89 -2.48
CA VAL A 418 -7.11 0.63 -1.76
C VAL A 418 -8.59 0.44 -1.50
N LEU A 419 -9.24 1.43 -0.85
CA LEU A 419 -10.60 1.24 -0.36
C LEU A 419 -11.67 1.21 -1.47
N VAL A 420 -11.31 1.66 -2.68
CA VAL A 420 -12.17 1.67 -3.88
C VAL A 420 -12.53 0.26 -4.40
N TYR A 421 -11.82 -0.77 -3.92
CA TYR A 421 -12.06 -2.18 -4.26
C TYR A 421 -13.10 -2.88 -3.38
N TYR A 422 -13.76 -2.13 -2.50
CA TYR A 422 -14.68 -2.66 -1.51
C TYR A 422 -16.01 -1.92 -1.50
N ASP A 423 -17.05 -2.58 -1.03
CA ASP A 423 -18.36 -1.96 -0.81
C ASP A 423 -18.34 -1.01 0.41
N LEU A 424 -19.42 -0.26 0.62
CA LEU A 424 -19.49 0.74 1.69
C LEU A 424 -19.35 0.13 3.09
N PHE A 425 -19.87 -1.07 3.32
CA PHE A 425 -19.79 -1.74 4.61
C PHE A 425 -18.34 -2.17 4.90
N GLN A 426 -17.69 -2.78 3.92
CA GLN A 426 -16.28 -3.14 3.98
C GLN A 426 -15.36 -1.92 4.14
N GLN A 427 -15.66 -0.80 3.46
CA GLN A 427 -14.95 0.46 3.66
C GLN A 427 -15.09 0.96 5.11
N ALA A 428 -16.29 0.92 5.68
CA ALA A 428 -16.53 1.32 7.06
C ALA A 428 -15.83 0.40 8.08
N LEU A 429 -15.78 -0.91 7.83
CA LEU A 429 -14.98 -1.86 8.63
C LEU A 429 -13.49 -1.53 8.57
N ALA A 430 -12.96 -1.26 7.37
CA ALA A 430 -11.57 -0.86 7.20
C ALA A 430 -11.26 0.45 7.93
N MET A 431 -12.17 1.42 7.91
CA MET A 431 -12.04 2.67 8.68
C MET A 431 -11.97 2.40 10.19
N GLY A 432 -12.82 1.52 10.72
CA GLY A 432 -12.76 1.09 12.13
C GLY A 432 -11.45 0.38 12.47
N SER A 433 -11.00 -0.54 11.61
CA SER A 433 -9.69 -1.22 11.74
C SER A 433 -8.53 -0.22 11.76
N ILE A 434 -8.55 0.78 10.86
CA ILE A 434 -7.56 1.84 10.77
C ILE A 434 -7.53 2.68 12.04
N ALA A 435 -8.69 3.09 12.56
CA ALA A 435 -8.77 3.84 13.81
C ALA A 435 -8.12 3.08 14.98
N HIS A 436 -8.33 1.77 15.07
CA HIS A 436 -7.73 0.91 16.10
C HIS A 436 -6.20 0.88 16.06
N MET A 437 -5.60 1.01 14.86
CA MET A 437 -4.14 0.97 14.69
C MET A 437 -3.46 2.32 14.96
N MET A 438 -4.20 3.42 15.13
CA MET A 438 -3.65 4.77 15.20
C MET A 438 -3.26 5.18 16.62
N ASN A 439 -2.49 6.26 16.76
CA ASN A 439 -2.33 7.02 18.02
C ASN A 439 -3.39 8.13 18.10
N HIS A 440 -3.84 8.50 19.31
CA HIS A 440 -4.82 9.59 19.47
C HIS A 440 -4.27 10.86 18.79
N GLY A 441 -5.11 11.51 17.99
CA GLY A 441 -4.72 12.65 17.15
C GLY A 441 -3.99 12.28 15.85
N GLY A 442 -3.75 11.00 15.58
CA GLY A 442 -3.19 10.50 14.33
C GLY A 442 -4.09 10.80 13.14
N ILE A 443 -3.50 10.83 11.95
CA ILE A 443 -4.18 11.21 10.70
C ILE A 443 -4.34 10.02 9.77
N PHE A 444 -5.53 9.84 9.22
CA PHE A 444 -5.81 8.88 8.15
C PHE A 444 -6.15 9.62 6.85
N LEU A 445 -5.47 9.26 5.75
CA LEU A 445 -5.72 9.80 4.41
C LEU A 445 -6.10 8.68 3.42
N ALA A 446 -7.13 8.94 2.62
CA ALA A 446 -7.49 8.16 1.44
C ALA A 446 -7.77 9.10 0.26
N ASN A 447 -7.68 8.63 -0.99
CA ASN A 447 -7.78 9.45 -2.20
C ASN A 447 -9.12 9.30 -2.95
N HIS A 448 -10.17 8.87 -2.26
CA HIS A 448 -11.55 8.88 -2.77
C HIS A 448 -12.52 9.10 -1.61
N ALA A 449 -13.77 9.41 -1.94
CA ALA A 449 -14.83 9.54 -0.95
C ALA A 449 -15.07 8.20 -0.22
N LEU A 450 -15.20 8.27 1.10
CA LEU A 450 -15.52 7.15 1.98
C LEU A 450 -16.94 7.32 2.54
N PRO A 451 -17.59 6.23 3.00
CA PRO A 451 -18.97 6.28 3.52
C PRO A 451 -19.08 7.24 4.70
N ALA A 452 -20.22 7.90 4.84
CA ALA A 452 -20.50 8.74 6.01
C ALA A 452 -20.78 7.91 7.28
N GLN A 453 -21.27 6.68 7.11
CA GLN A 453 -21.47 5.72 8.19
C GLN A 453 -20.13 5.05 8.51
N HIS A 454 -19.36 5.64 9.41
CA HIS A 454 -18.08 5.10 9.89
C HIS A 454 -17.95 5.34 11.40
N SER A 455 -16.95 4.68 12.02
CA SER A 455 -16.68 4.82 13.46
C SER A 455 -16.58 6.29 13.88
N GLN A 456 -17.24 6.64 14.99
CA GLN A 456 -17.23 7.98 15.59
C GLN A 456 -15.86 8.38 16.13
N ALA A 457 -14.97 7.40 16.30
CA ALA A 457 -13.57 7.62 16.66
C ALA A 457 -12.82 8.41 15.57
N LEU A 458 -13.26 8.36 14.31
CA LEU A 458 -12.69 9.14 13.22
C LEU A 458 -13.43 10.46 13.03
N GLU A 459 -12.77 11.56 13.36
CA GLU A 459 -13.21 12.91 13.02
C GLU A 459 -12.88 13.22 11.56
N TYR A 460 -13.90 13.52 10.75
CA TYR A 460 -13.68 14.04 9.40
C TYR A 460 -13.13 15.47 9.43
N LEU A 461 -11.95 15.67 8.85
CA LEU A 461 -11.28 16.98 8.79
C LEU A 461 -11.53 17.73 7.49
N GLY A 462 -12.04 17.04 6.46
CA GLY A 462 -12.36 17.62 5.17
C GLY A 462 -11.79 16.84 3.99
N ARG A 463 -12.10 17.35 2.80
CA ARG A 463 -11.65 16.84 1.51
C ARG A 463 -10.83 17.89 0.78
N ARG A 464 -9.85 17.44 0.02
CA ARG A 464 -9.03 18.25 -0.87
C ARG A 464 -8.92 17.60 -2.23
N THR A 465 -9.49 18.27 -3.23
CA THR A 465 -9.27 17.93 -4.65
C THR A 465 -7.92 18.49 -5.08
N VAL A 466 -7.06 17.62 -5.60
CA VAL A 466 -5.76 17.98 -6.17
C VAL A 466 -5.75 17.57 -7.63
N VAL A 467 -5.61 18.57 -8.52
CA VAL A 467 -5.51 18.34 -9.96
C VAL A 467 -4.06 18.11 -10.37
N TYR A 468 -3.87 17.19 -11.30
CA TYR A 468 -2.58 16.82 -11.87
C TYR A 468 -2.33 17.44 -13.24
N THR A 469 -3.38 17.93 -13.90
CA THR A 469 -3.29 18.58 -15.21
C THR A 469 -3.95 19.97 -15.18
N PRO A 470 -3.51 20.93 -16.01
CA PRO A 470 -4.13 22.26 -16.11
C PRO A 470 -5.62 22.21 -16.49
N SER A 471 -6.03 21.21 -17.27
CA SER A 471 -7.43 21.00 -17.66
C SER A 471 -8.34 20.61 -16.49
N GLY A 472 -7.78 20.18 -15.36
CA GLY A 472 -8.53 19.64 -14.22
C GLY A 472 -9.15 18.26 -14.46
N ALA A 473 -8.91 17.64 -15.62
CA ALA A 473 -9.50 16.36 -15.99
C ALA A 473 -8.90 15.15 -15.25
N TYR A 474 -7.75 15.32 -14.60
CA TYR A 474 -7.06 14.27 -13.86
C TYR A 474 -6.58 14.81 -12.51
N GLY A 475 -6.79 14.04 -11.45
CA GLY A 475 -6.52 14.42 -10.08
C GLY A 475 -7.00 13.36 -9.10
N ASP A 476 -6.82 13.64 -7.81
CA ASP A 476 -7.33 12.84 -6.70
C ASP A 476 -8.13 13.69 -5.72
N ASP A 477 -9.15 13.07 -5.12
CA ASP A 477 -9.94 13.64 -4.03
C ASP A 477 -9.47 13.06 -2.70
N VAL A 478 -8.55 13.76 -2.03
CA VAL A 478 -8.01 13.29 -0.75
C VAL A 478 -8.95 13.66 0.39
N VAL A 479 -9.46 12.65 1.10
CA VAL A 479 -10.20 12.80 2.36
C VAL A 479 -9.26 12.61 3.54
N ALA A 480 -9.47 13.40 4.60
CA ALA A 480 -8.65 13.36 5.81
C ALA A 480 -9.51 13.14 7.05
N TYR A 481 -9.06 12.22 7.90
CA TYR A 481 -9.67 11.93 9.19
C TYR A 481 -8.64 12.01 10.31
N ARG A 482 -9.09 12.29 11.53
CA ARG A 482 -8.29 12.25 12.75
C ARG A 482 -8.88 11.27 13.74
N TRP A 483 -8.05 10.43 14.35
CA TRP A 483 -8.52 9.61 15.48
C TRP A 483 -8.67 10.47 16.74
N ARG A 484 -9.85 10.44 17.38
CA ARG A 484 -10.19 11.22 18.58
C ARG A 484 -9.73 10.55 19.86
#